data_AF-A0A2N5W1E7-F1
#
_entry.id   AF-A0A2N5W1E7-F1
#
_cell.length_a   1.000
_cell.length_b   1.000
_cell.length_c   1.000
_cell.angle_alpha   90.00
_cell.angle_beta   90.00
_cell.angle_gamma   90.00
#
_symmetry.space_group_name_H-M   'P 1'
#
loop_
_entity.id
_entity.type
_entity.pdbx_description
1 polymer ?
#
loop_
_entity_poly.entity_id
_entity_poly.type
_entity_poly.pdbx_seq_one_letter_code
_entity_poly.pdbx_strand_id
1 'polypeptide(L)'
;MKAIYEDVVQPSPLIVFSSLPVSAPFDHASLSIDSQLPSDSFIALLDDTTHQIVDEASKSLIYYHPSYKPSASELTRPTNLLGDQDPAWPVQSVVLHIQSPNCKNTFIRIPPLDKDHTSNPVLGIKLSYLHLQIKPLDHTFMLQVGVRDQAGDQILIRASTFQTETKVYPDSKSDNSNSGTIKLIHIPLVFPTSEAYTQTKWNDLLLPLDSLIPTQYHSTEFIQVHASVRLRRIYFTADGKHASSHSNTTQDGSDLNSKQFHTPEGTQSVSARTQQGFKV
;
A
#
# COMPACT_ATOMS: atom_id res chain seq x y z
N MET A 1 -26.38 -6.53 -6.09
CA MET A 1 -25.63 -7.06 -4.93
C MET A 1 -25.24 -5.89 -4.06
N LYS A 2 -25.44 -5.97 -2.75
CA LYS A 2 -25.17 -4.87 -1.81
C LYS A 2 -23.69 -4.82 -1.46
N ALA A 3 -23.09 -3.64 -1.36
CA ALA A 3 -21.68 -3.52 -1.03
C ALA A 3 -21.43 -3.75 0.48
N ILE A 4 -20.25 -4.28 0.83
CA ILE A 4 -19.92 -4.74 2.21
C ILE A 4 -20.00 -3.58 3.22
N TYR A 5 -19.53 -2.40 2.84
CA TYR A 5 -19.47 -1.22 3.70
C TYR A 5 -20.56 -0.17 3.37
N GLU A 6 -21.54 -0.50 2.52
CA GLU A 6 -22.54 0.47 2.02
C GLU A 6 -23.38 1.08 3.15
N ASP A 7 -23.83 0.22 4.08
CA ASP A 7 -24.75 0.55 5.16
C ASP A 7 -24.05 0.63 6.52
N VAL A 8 -22.72 0.54 6.53
CA VAL A 8 -21.93 0.60 7.76
C VAL A 8 -21.34 2.00 7.88
N VAL A 9 -21.29 2.54 9.10
CA VAL A 9 -20.55 3.78 9.37
C VAL A 9 -19.09 3.56 8.96
N GLN A 10 -18.56 4.44 8.11
CA GLN A 10 -17.18 4.38 7.64
C GLN A 10 -16.34 5.42 8.41
N PRO A 11 -15.76 5.08 9.58
CA PRO A 11 -14.91 6.00 10.32
C PRO A 11 -13.65 6.33 9.53
N SER A 12 -13.01 7.45 9.84
CA SER A 12 -11.67 7.78 9.35
C SER A 12 -10.70 7.73 10.53
N PRO A 13 -9.73 6.78 10.56
CA PRO A 13 -9.40 5.79 9.53
C PRO A 13 -10.33 4.56 9.51
N LEU A 14 -10.58 4.00 8.32
CA LEU A 14 -11.24 2.71 8.11
C LEU A 14 -10.20 1.66 7.72
N ILE A 15 -9.94 0.68 8.60
CA ILE A 15 -8.98 -0.39 8.33
C ILE A 15 -9.67 -1.55 7.61
N VAL A 16 -9.13 -1.91 6.44
CA VAL A 16 -9.65 -3.00 5.60
C VAL A 16 -8.78 -4.26 5.71
N PHE A 17 -7.49 -4.07 5.97
CA PHE A 17 -6.54 -5.17 6.15
C PHE A 17 -5.49 -4.84 7.20
N SER A 18 -5.13 -5.85 8.00
CA SER A 18 -4.00 -5.84 8.92
C SER A 18 -3.32 -7.22 8.89
N SER A 19 -1.99 -7.24 8.82
CA SER A 19 -1.20 -8.48 8.84
C SER A 19 -1.13 -9.15 10.21
N LEU A 20 -1.64 -8.51 11.26
CA LEU A 20 -1.65 -9.10 12.59
C LEU A 20 -2.54 -10.38 12.60
N PRO A 21 -2.09 -11.49 13.18
CA PRO A 21 -2.83 -12.76 13.15
C PRO A 21 -4.26 -12.67 13.71
N VAL A 22 -4.48 -11.83 14.73
CA VAL A 22 -5.80 -11.57 15.33
C VAL A 22 -6.86 -11.10 14.33
N SER A 23 -6.45 -10.45 13.23
CA SER A 23 -7.37 -10.00 12.19
C SER A 23 -7.66 -11.04 11.10
N ALA A 24 -7.13 -12.27 11.24
CA ALA A 24 -7.30 -13.38 10.30
C ALA A 24 -7.24 -12.92 8.82
N PRO A 25 -6.12 -12.30 8.38
CA PRO A 25 -6.04 -11.50 7.14
C PRO A 25 -6.53 -12.20 5.86
N PHE A 26 -6.45 -13.54 5.83
CA PHE A 26 -6.86 -14.36 4.71
C PHE A 26 -8.37 -14.61 4.61
N ASP A 27 -9.14 -14.49 5.69
CA ASP A 27 -10.59 -14.73 5.66
C ASP A 27 -11.34 -13.65 4.88
N HIS A 28 -10.70 -12.49 4.72
CA HIS A 28 -11.23 -11.32 4.04
C HIS A 28 -10.63 -11.15 2.63
N ALA A 29 -9.85 -12.12 2.14
CA ALA A 29 -9.18 -12.03 0.85
C ALA A 29 -9.29 -13.31 0.00
N SER A 30 -9.37 -13.14 -1.32
CA SER A 30 -9.03 -14.21 -2.26
C SER A 30 -7.54 -14.22 -2.53
N LEU A 31 -6.98 -15.41 -2.64
CA LEU A 31 -5.57 -15.64 -2.95
C LEU A 31 -5.46 -16.23 -4.35
N SER A 32 -4.50 -15.72 -5.12
CA SER A 32 -4.07 -16.32 -6.38
C SER A 32 -2.56 -16.52 -6.30
N ILE A 33 -2.08 -17.67 -6.77
CA ILE A 33 -0.65 -18.02 -6.78
C ILE A 33 -0.32 -18.56 -8.17
N ASP A 34 0.78 -18.07 -8.75
CA ASP A 34 1.18 -18.44 -10.10
C ASP A 34 1.43 -19.95 -10.25
N SER A 35 0.61 -20.59 -11.08
CA SER A 35 0.74 -22.01 -11.41
C SER A 35 1.97 -22.34 -12.29
N GLN A 36 2.52 -21.34 -12.99
CA GLN A 36 3.67 -21.51 -13.89
C GLN A 36 5.01 -21.46 -13.13
N LEU A 37 5.03 -20.83 -11.96
CA LEU A 37 6.23 -20.65 -11.12
C LEU A 37 5.96 -21.09 -9.67
N PRO A 38 5.43 -22.30 -9.44
CA PRO A 38 4.76 -22.62 -8.19
C PRO A 38 5.73 -22.87 -7.01
N SER A 39 7.03 -23.05 -7.26
CA SER A 39 8.09 -23.10 -6.24
C SER A 39 8.51 -21.72 -5.73
N ASP A 40 8.46 -20.71 -6.60
CA ASP A 40 8.97 -19.36 -6.33
C ASP A 40 7.83 -18.37 -6.04
N SER A 41 6.58 -18.82 -6.18
CA SER A 41 5.37 -18.03 -5.95
C SER A 41 4.64 -18.54 -4.70
N PHE A 42 4.51 -17.68 -3.70
CA PHE A 42 3.79 -18.00 -2.47
C PHE A 42 3.29 -16.75 -1.74
N ILE A 43 2.40 -16.97 -0.79
CA ILE A 43 1.85 -15.95 0.11
C ILE A 43 2.00 -16.45 1.53
N ALA A 44 2.62 -15.67 2.43
CA ALA A 44 2.86 -16.09 3.81
C ALA A 44 2.76 -14.94 4.81
N LEU A 45 2.41 -15.24 6.07
CA LEU A 45 2.63 -14.34 7.19
C LEU A 45 3.99 -14.63 7.81
N LEU A 46 4.88 -13.65 7.75
CA LEU A 46 6.25 -13.74 8.26
C LEU A 46 6.47 -12.74 9.39
N ASP A 47 7.36 -13.06 10.31
CA ASP A 47 7.99 -12.04 11.16
C ASP A 47 9.00 -11.24 10.32
N ASP A 48 8.84 -9.91 10.25
CA ASP A 48 9.68 -9.09 9.37
C ASP A 48 11.15 -9.03 9.82
N THR A 49 11.45 -9.36 11.08
CA THR A 49 12.81 -9.39 11.65
C THR A 49 13.50 -10.73 11.42
N THR A 50 12.81 -11.84 11.68
CA THR A 50 13.39 -13.19 11.62
C THR A 50 13.16 -13.89 10.28
N HIS A 51 12.20 -13.40 9.48
CA HIS A 51 11.73 -13.99 8.23
C HIS A 51 11.15 -15.39 8.37
N GLN A 52 10.87 -15.82 9.59
CA GLN A 52 10.21 -17.08 9.88
C GLN A 52 8.71 -16.96 9.67
N ILE A 53 8.09 -18.05 9.25
CA ILE A 53 6.64 -18.15 9.20
C ILE A 53 6.13 -18.10 10.65
N VAL A 54 5.13 -17.26 10.89
CA VAL A 54 4.48 -17.19 12.20
C VAL A 54 3.79 -18.52 12.47
N ASP A 55 3.91 -19.06 13.68
CA ASP A 55 3.26 -20.30 14.08
C ASP A 55 1.88 -20.01 14.68
N GLU A 56 0.82 -20.49 14.03
CA GLU A 56 -0.51 -20.60 14.63
C GLU A 56 -1.00 -22.04 14.49
N ALA A 57 -1.20 -22.71 15.62
CA ALA A 57 -1.54 -24.13 15.73
C ALA A 57 -2.82 -24.56 14.97
N SER A 58 -3.61 -23.63 14.43
CA SER A 58 -4.92 -23.88 13.83
C SER A 58 -5.06 -23.48 12.36
N LYS A 59 -4.10 -22.75 11.76
CA LYS A 59 -4.27 -22.21 10.39
C LYS A 59 -2.97 -22.18 9.62
N SER A 60 -3.02 -22.54 8.33
CA SER A 60 -1.85 -22.38 7.45
C SER A 60 -1.53 -20.90 7.30
N LEU A 61 -0.29 -20.53 7.64
CA LEU A 61 0.23 -19.16 7.51
C LEU A 61 1.16 -19.02 6.30
N ILE A 62 1.27 -20.06 5.49
CA ILE A 62 1.87 -20.05 4.16
C ILE A 62 0.96 -20.78 3.16
N TYR A 63 0.90 -20.26 1.93
CA TYR A 63 0.12 -20.78 0.83
C TYR A 63 1.01 -20.88 -0.40
N TYR A 64 1.08 -22.09 -0.95
CA TYR A 64 1.67 -22.40 -2.25
C TYR A 64 0.57 -22.78 -3.23
N HIS A 65 0.89 -22.78 -4.52
CA HIS A 65 0.00 -23.35 -5.52
C HIS A 65 -0.18 -24.87 -5.27
N PRO A 66 -1.39 -25.45 -5.44
CA PRO A 66 -1.65 -26.87 -5.13
C PRO A 66 -0.80 -27.90 -5.89
N SER A 67 -0.20 -27.49 -7.02
CA SER A 67 0.72 -28.36 -7.78
C SER A 67 2.11 -28.47 -7.15
N TYR A 68 2.47 -27.59 -6.22
CA TYR A 68 3.75 -27.60 -5.54
C TYR A 68 3.65 -28.26 -4.17
N LYS A 69 4.64 -29.10 -3.87
CA LYS A 69 4.75 -29.83 -2.60
C LYS A 69 5.99 -29.31 -1.87
N PRO A 70 5.84 -28.34 -0.94
CA PRO A 70 6.97 -27.80 -0.20
C PRO A 70 7.57 -28.87 0.72
N SER A 71 8.87 -28.78 0.95
CA SER A 71 9.57 -29.54 1.98
C SER A 71 9.15 -29.10 3.39
N ALA A 72 9.41 -29.93 4.41
CA ALA A 72 9.13 -29.57 5.80
C ALA A 72 9.89 -28.31 6.26
N SER A 73 11.09 -28.07 5.73
CA SER A 73 11.85 -26.84 5.97
C SER A 73 11.16 -25.61 5.39
N GLU A 74 10.60 -25.70 4.18
CA GLU A 74 9.93 -24.56 3.53
C GLU A 74 8.64 -24.15 4.23
N LEU A 75 7.99 -25.07 4.95
CA LEU A 75 6.85 -24.80 5.80
C LEU A 75 7.19 -24.00 7.07
N THR A 76 8.48 -23.87 7.41
CA THR A 76 8.93 -23.06 8.55
C THR A 76 9.68 -21.80 8.10
N ARG A 77 10.46 -21.91 7.02
CA ARG A 77 11.13 -20.78 6.37
C ARG A 77 11.22 -21.04 4.85
N PRO A 78 10.57 -20.21 4.02
CA PRO A 78 10.64 -20.36 2.56
C PRO A 78 12.08 -20.26 2.06
N THR A 79 12.44 -21.07 1.07
CA THR A 79 13.70 -20.92 0.33
C THR A 79 13.60 -19.77 -0.67
N ASN A 80 14.74 -19.16 -1.04
CA ASN A 80 14.80 -18.05 -2.02
C ASN A 80 13.90 -16.86 -1.67
N LEU A 81 13.79 -16.53 -0.39
CA LEU A 81 12.99 -15.41 0.08
C LEU A 81 13.54 -14.08 -0.47
N LEU A 82 12.70 -13.35 -1.20
CA LEU A 82 13.03 -12.02 -1.67
C LEU A 82 13.12 -11.05 -0.49
N GLY A 83 14.14 -10.19 -0.53
CA GLY A 83 14.43 -9.23 0.55
C GLY A 83 15.02 -9.85 1.82
N ASP A 84 15.47 -11.11 1.81
CA ASP A 84 16.17 -11.77 2.94
C ASP A 84 17.55 -11.15 3.23
N GLN A 85 18.16 -10.52 2.22
CA GLN A 85 19.47 -9.86 2.31
C GLN A 85 19.36 -8.33 2.39
N ASP A 86 18.20 -7.82 2.83
CA ASP A 86 17.97 -6.39 2.93
C ASP A 86 18.72 -5.78 4.13
N PRO A 87 19.66 -4.83 3.92
CA PRO A 87 20.42 -4.23 5.03
C PRO A 87 19.59 -3.22 5.85
N ALA A 88 18.37 -2.88 5.42
CA ALA A 88 17.52 -1.93 6.13
C ALA A 88 16.91 -2.54 7.40
N TRP A 89 16.61 -1.68 8.39
CA TRP A 89 16.04 -2.11 9.66
C TRP A 89 14.64 -2.71 9.44
N PRO A 90 14.39 -3.94 9.94
CA PRO A 90 13.06 -4.53 9.90
C PRO A 90 12.12 -3.82 10.87
N VAL A 91 10.81 -4.02 10.70
CA VAL A 91 9.85 -3.71 11.75
C VAL A 91 9.63 -4.92 12.64
N GLN A 92 9.49 -4.74 13.95
CA GLN A 92 9.13 -5.82 14.86
C GLN A 92 7.63 -6.11 14.74
N SER A 93 7.21 -6.77 13.66
CA SER A 93 5.80 -7.04 13.34
C SER A 93 5.67 -8.26 12.44
N VAL A 94 4.52 -8.92 12.55
CA VAL A 94 4.05 -9.86 11.53
C VAL A 94 3.63 -9.08 10.28
N VAL A 95 4.01 -9.57 9.10
CA VAL A 95 3.77 -8.94 7.80
C VAL A 95 3.32 -9.97 6.79
N LEU A 96 2.44 -9.57 5.87
CA LEU A 96 2.05 -10.40 4.75
C LEU A 96 3.09 -10.31 3.64
N HIS A 97 3.77 -11.41 3.38
CA HIS A 97 4.70 -11.56 2.29
C HIS A 97 3.98 -12.13 1.06
N ILE A 98 4.10 -11.45 -0.07
CA ILE A 98 3.57 -11.91 -1.36
C ILE A 98 4.73 -11.90 -2.34
N GLN A 99 5.11 -13.08 -2.84
CA GLN A 99 6.28 -13.23 -3.70
C GLN A 99 5.94 -13.99 -4.97
N SER A 100 6.54 -13.53 -6.08
CA SER A 100 6.54 -14.21 -7.37
C SER A 100 7.57 -13.56 -8.29
N PRO A 101 8.27 -14.33 -9.16
CA PRO A 101 9.07 -13.74 -10.23
C PRO A 101 8.20 -12.95 -11.23
N ASN A 102 6.94 -13.36 -11.42
CA ASN A 102 5.93 -12.65 -12.21
C ASN A 102 4.82 -12.11 -11.30
N CYS A 103 4.72 -10.80 -11.18
CA CYS A 103 3.73 -10.14 -10.31
C CYS A 103 2.27 -10.43 -10.72
N LYS A 104 1.99 -10.71 -12.00
CA LYS A 104 0.63 -10.68 -12.53
C LYS A 104 -0.31 -11.70 -11.88
N ASN A 105 0.18 -12.91 -11.61
CA ASN A 105 -0.69 -14.04 -11.25
C ASN A 105 -0.69 -14.35 -9.74
N THR A 106 0.24 -13.78 -8.98
CA THR A 106 0.29 -13.95 -7.52
C THR A 106 -0.18 -12.68 -6.83
N PHE A 107 -1.32 -12.75 -6.16
CA PHE A 107 -1.94 -11.59 -5.53
C PHE A 107 -2.90 -11.98 -4.41
N ILE A 108 -3.22 -10.99 -3.57
CA ILE A 108 -4.42 -11.00 -2.73
C ILE A 108 -5.45 -10.01 -3.28
N ARG A 109 -6.73 -10.34 -3.18
CA ARG A 109 -7.84 -9.44 -3.53
C ARG A 109 -8.82 -9.31 -2.37
N ILE A 110 -9.20 -8.09 -2.07
CA ILE A 110 -10.21 -7.74 -1.06
C ILE A 110 -11.33 -6.96 -1.75
N PRO A 111 -12.61 -7.38 -1.65
CA PRO A 111 -13.07 -8.55 -0.91
C PRO A 111 -12.76 -9.87 -1.64
N PRO A 112 -13.00 -11.04 -1.04
CA PRO A 112 -12.85 -12.31 -1.74
C PRO A 112 -13.75 -12.37 -2.96
N LEU A 113 -13.25 -12.92 -4.07
CA LEU A 113 -14.07 -13.31 -5.21
C LEU A 113 -15.09 -14.36 -4.78
N ASP A 114 -16.28 -14.27 -5.37
CA ASP A 114 -17.29 -15.31 -5.21
C ASP A 114 -16.81 -16.59 -5.91
N LYS A 115 -16.92 -17.73 -5.22
CA LYS A 115 -16.53 -19.05 -5.74
C LYS A 115 -17.43 -19.48 -6.88
N ASP A 116 -18.69 -19.04 -6.87
CA ASP A 116 -19.69 -19.41 -7.86
C ASP A 116 -19.66 -18.46 -9.07
N HIS A 117 -18.80 -17.42 -9.05
CA HIS A 117 -18.61 -16.42 -10.11
C HIS A 117 -19.91 -15.72 -10.58
N THR A 118 -20.97 -15.77 -9.77
CA THR A 118 -22.29 -15.25 -10.15
C THR A 118 -22.36 -13.73 -10.04
N SER A 119 -21.68 -13.16 -9.04
CA SER A 119 -21.47 -11.73 -8.89
C SER A 119 -20.34 -11.52 -7.88
N ASN A 120 -19.28 -10.82 -8.28
CA ASN A 120 -18.19 -10.53 -7.35
C ASN A 120 -18.64 -9.49 -6.31
N PRO A 121 -18.41 -9.73 -5.01
CA PRO A 121 -18.72 -8.74 -4.00
C PRO A 121 -17.81 -7.52 -4.15
N VAL A 122 -18.29 -6.39 -3.63
CA VAL A 122 -17.62 -5.09 -3.71
C VAL A 122 -17.59 -4.41 -2.33
N LEU A 123 -16.57 -3.60 -2.07
CA LEU A 123 -16.38 -2.94 -0.77
C LEU A 123 -17.40 -1.83 -0.53
N GLY A 124 -17.60 -0.91 -1.47
CA GLY A 124 -18.50 0.24 -1.29
C GLY A 124 -17.94 1.31 -0.34
N ILE A 125 -16.62 1.45 -0.26
CA ILE A 125 -15.96 2.43 0.63
C ILE A 125 -15.96 3.80 -0.04
N LYS A 126 -16.50 4.82 0.63
CA LYS A 126 -16.68 6.19 0.12
C LYS A 126 -15.55 7.15 0.52
N LEU A 127 -14.63 6.71 1.37
CA LEU A 127 -13.43 7.47 1.72
C LEU A 127 -12.47 7.52 0.52
N SER A 128 -11.93 8.69 0.20
CA SER A 128 -11.21 8.94 -1.06
C SER A 128 -9.71 8.70 -1.00
N TYR A 129 -9.13 8.55 0.20
CA TYR A 129 -7.69 8.38 0.36
C TYR A 129 -7.38 6.96 0.79
N LEU A 130 -6.76 6.19 -0.11
CA LEU A 130 -6.32 4.83 0.14
C LEU A 130 -4.86 4.83 0.58
N HIS A 131 -4.58 4.20 1.72
CA HIS A 131 -3.24 4.03 2.27
C HIS A 131 -2.84 2.56 2.31
N LEU A 132 -1.58 2.27 1.94
CA LEU A 132 -0.96 0.96 2.12
C LEU A 132 0.38 1.11 2.81
N GLN A 133 0.62 0.30 3.83
CA GLN A 133 1.94 0.19 4.46
C GLN A 133 2.67 -0.99 3.85
N ILE A 134 3.69 -0.72 3.03
CA ILE A 134 4.34 -1.72 2.20
C ILE A 134 5.86 -1.62 2.23
N LYS A 135 6.53 -2.75 2.08
CA LYS A 135 7.97 -2.83 1.86
C LYS A 135 8.22 -3.51 0.51
N PRO A 136 8.77 -2.81 -0.50
CA PRO A 136 9.10 -3.40 -1.78
C PRO A 136 10.22 -4.42 -1.60
N LEU A 137 10.20 -5.47 -2.43
CA LEU A 137 11.17 -6.57 -2.38
C LEU A 137 12.19 -6.49 -3.53
N ASP A 138 12.48 -5.29 -4.03
CA ASP A 138 13.40 -5.04 -5.15
C ASP A 138 13.05 -5.83 -6.44
N HIS A 139 11.76 -6.11 -6.62
CA HIS A 139 11.18 -6.82 -7.77
C HIS A 139 9.97 -6.06 -8.33
N THR A 140 9.46 -6.51 -9.48
CA THR A 140 8.24 -5.92 -10.06
C THR A 140 7.07 -6.02 -9.10
N PHE A 141 6.30 -4.93 -8.99
CA PHE A 141 5.15 -4.82 -8.11
C PHE A 141 4.01 -4.09 -8.82
N MET A 142 2.78 -4.47 -8.51
CA MET A 142 1.57 -3.88 -9.05
C MET A 142 0.46 -3.81 -7.99
N LEU A 143 -0.23 -2.68 -7.95
CA LEU A 143 -1.46 -2.46 -7.19
C LEU A 143 -2.60 -2.21 -8.18
N GLN A 144 -3.75 -2.83 -7.93
CA GLN A 144 -4.97 -2.59 -8.69
C GLN A 144 -6.10 -2.20 -7.73
N VAL A 145 -6.82 -1.14 -8.07
CA VAL A 145 -7.95 -0.63 -7.30
C VAL A 145 -9.10 -0.42 -8.28
N GLY A 146 -10.17 -1.19 -8.11
CA GLY A 146 -11.41 -0.97 -8.83
C GLY A 146 -12.23 0.08 -8.10
N VAL A 147 -12.60 1.15 -8.78
CA VAL A 147 -13.46 2.21 -8.25
C VAL A 147 -14.69 2.39 -9.13
N ARG A 148 -15.74 2.93 -8.54
CA ARG A 148 -16.93 3.41 -9.22
C ARG A 148 -16.97 4.93 -9.13
N ASP A 149 -17.34 5.58 -10.22
CA ASP A 149 -17.59 7.01 -10.22
C ASP A 149 -19.06 7.35 -9.95
N GLN A 150 -19.39 8.64 -9.83
CA GLN A 150 -20.76 9.09 -9.57
C GLN A 150 -21.73 8.82 -10.74
N ALA A 151 -21.23 8.59 -11.96
CA ALA A 151 -22.04 8.19 -13.10
C ALA A 151 -22.35 6.67 -13.09
N GLY A 152 -21.67 5.90 -12.24
CA GLY A 152 -21.79 4.45 -12.13
C GLY A 152 -20.80 3.69 -13.00
N ASP A 153 -19.90 4.38 -13.71
CA ASP A 153 -18.86 3.74 -14.52
C ASP A 153 -17.81 3.08 -13.62
N GLN A 154 -17.30 1.93 -14.07
CA GLN A 154 -16.19 1.25 -13.40
C GLN A 154 -14.85 1.70 -13.98
N ILE A 155 -13.93 2.06 -13.10
CA ILE A 155 -12.58 2.49 -13.44
C ILE A 155 -11.59 1.61 -12.68
N LEU A 156 -10.64 1.05 -13.39
CA LEU A 156 -9.52 0.32 -12.81
C LEU A 156 -8.31 1.25 -12.74
N ILE A 157 -7.90 1.60 -11.53
CA ILE A 157 -6.63 2.27 -11.28
C ILE A 157 -5.57 1.18 -11.08
N ARG A 158 -4.49 1.23 -11.84
CA ARG A 158 -3.34 0.35 -11.74
C ARG A 158 -2.09 1.17 -11.46
N ALA A 159 -1.42 0.93 -10.35
CA ALA A 159 -0.10 1.48 -10.07
C ALA A 159 0.95 0.38 -10.18
N SER A 160 2.09 0.62 -10.84
CA SER A 160 3.12 -0.42 -10.97
C SER A 160 4.52 0.13 -11.14
N THR A 161 5.52 -0.66 -10.75
CA THR A 161 6.94 -0.28 -10.84
C THR A 161 7.55 -0.38 -12.23
N PHE A 162 6.85 -0.99 -13.19
CA PHE A 162 7.30 -1.15 -14.59
C PHE A 162 6.63 -0.17 -15.56
N GLN A 163 5.71 0.65 -15.08
CA GLN A 163 5.10 1.71 -15.87
C GLN A 163 5.95 2.97 -15.75
N THR A 164 6.25 3.62 -16.87
CA THR A 164 7.09 4.82 -16.91
C THR A 164 6.30 6.12 -16.90
N GLU A 165 5.11 6.12 -17.51
CA GLU A 165 4.26 7.31 -17.67
C GLU A 165 2.81 6.96 -17.38
N THR A 166 2.02 7.93 -16.91
CA THR A 166 0.58 7.72 -16.75
C THR A 166 -0.09 7.52 -18.10
N LYS A 167 -0.84 6.43 -18.26
CA LYS A 167 -1.62 6.12 -19.47
C LYS A 167 -3.06 5.81 -19.13
N VAL A 168 -3.98 6.35 -19.92
CA VAL A 168 -5.40 6.02 -19.87
C VAL A 168 -5.73 5.15 -21.07
N TYR A 169 -6.25 3.97 -20.80
CA TYR A 169 -6.71 3.04 -21.82
C TYR A 169 -8.24 3.09 -21.85
N PRO A 170 -8.82 3.67 -22.90
CA PRO A 170 -10.26 3.61 -23.10
C PRO A 170 -10.65 2.16 -23.41
N ASP A 171 -11.78 1.74 -22.84
CA ASP A 171 -12.53 0.55 -23.20
C ASP A 171 -11.74 -0.76 -23.34
N SER A 172 -11.58 -1.49 -22.24
CA SER A 172 -11.45 -2.94 -22.33
C SER A 172 -12.85 -3.53 -22.31
N LYS A 173 -13.34 -4.01 -23.46
CA LYS A 173 -14.55 -4.86 -23.47
C LYS A 173 -14.23 -6.08 -22.62
N SER A 174 -14.89 -6.20 -21.47
CA SER A 174 -14.98 -7.49 -20.78
C SER A 174 -15.70 -8.45 -21.73
N ASP A 175 -15.13 -9.63 -21.99
CA ASP A 175 -15.71 -10.69 -22.84
C ASP A 175 -17.09 -11.18 -22.34
N ASN A 176 -17.54 -10.74 -21.17
CA ASN A 176 -18.89 -10.96 -20.68
C ASN A 176 -19.79 -9.75 -21.01
N SER A 177 -20.73 -9.95 -21.94
CA SER A 177 -21.65 -8.96 -22.54
C SER A 177 -22.59 -8.21 -21.58
N ASN A 178 -22.45 -8.39 -20.27
CA ASN A 178 -23.25 -7.73 -19.23
C ASN A 178 -22.40 -6.93 -18.22
N SER A 179 -21.07 -6.94 -18.33
CA SER A 179 -20.21 -6.10 -17.49
C SER A 179 -19.91 -4.82 -18.25
N GLY A 180 -20.32 -3.68 -17.69
CA GLY A 180 -20.08 -2.36 -18.26
C GLY A 180 -18.60 -2.13 -18.62
N THR A 181 -18.38 -1.17 -19.52
CA THR A 181 -17.05 -0.81 -20.01
C THR A 181 -16.13 -0.40 -18.86
N ILE A 182 -14.97 -1.05 -18.72
CA ILE A 182 -13.98 -0.72 -17.69
C ILE A 182 -12.90 0.16 -18.32
N LYS A 183 -12.75 1.38 -17.82
CA LYS A 183 -11.65 2.29 -18.16
C LYS A 183 -10.44 1.95 -17.30
N LEU A 184 -9.26 1.82 -17.89
CA LEU A 184 -8.02 1.54 -17.14
C LEU A 184 -7.13 2.79 -17.10
N ILE A 185 -6.75 3.20 -15.89
CA ILE A 185 -5.76 4.25 -15.65
C ILE A 185 -4.53 3.57 -15.06
N HIS A 186 -3.40 3.64 -15.78
CA HIS A 186 -2.16 3.00 -15.36
C HIS A 186 -1.12 4.07 -15.02
N ILE A 187 -0.80 4.18 -13.73
CA ILE A 187 0.15 5.15 -13.19
C ILE A 187 1.50 4.50 -12.84
N PRO A 188 2.63 5.22 -13.01
CA PRO A 188 3.93 4.77 -12.56
C PRO A 188 3.99 4.76 -11.02
N LEU A 189 4.67 3.77 -10.45
CA LEU A 189 4.98 3.71 -9.03
C LEU A 189 6.49 3.65 -8.85
N VAL A 190 7.05 4.61 -8.11
CA VAL A 190 8.48 4.66 -7.82
C VAL A 190 8.65 4.65 -6.31
N PHE A 191 9.36 3.65 -5.81
CA PHE A 191 9.78 3.62 -4.41
C PHE A 191 11.10 4.37 -4.26
N PRO A 192 11.29 5.15 -3.18
CA PRO A 192 12.56 5.77 -2.89
C PRO A 192 13.67 4.72 -2.81
N THR A 193 14.60 4.74 -3.75
CA THR A 193 15.86 4.00 -3.66
C THR A 193 16.72 4.73 -2.64
N SER A 194 16.85 4.15 -1.45
CA SER A 194 17.53 4.70 -0.27
C SER A 194 18.86 5.38 -0.59
N GLU A 195 18.84 6.69 -0.78
CA GLU A 195 19.99 7.56 -0.63
C GLU A 195 19.70 8.54 0.52
N ALA A 196 20.31 8.22 1.67
CA ALA A 196 20.62 9.08 2.81
C ALA A 196 19.71 9.20 4.06
N TYR A 197 18.41 8.81 4.10
CA TYR A 197 17.59 9.19 5.28
C TYR A 197 16.56 8.20 5.87
N THR A 198 16.34 7.02 5.30
CA THR A 198 15.34 6.07 5.86
C THR A 198 16.00 4.87 6.50
N GLN A 199 15.85 4.70 7.81
CA GLN A 199 16.34 3.52 8.55
C GLN A 199 15.69 2.22 8.07
N THR A 200 14.51 2.30 7.46
CA THR A 200 13.74 1.15 6.99
C THR A 200 13.26 1.31 5.54
N LYS A 201 13.10 0.19 4.82
CA LYS A 201 12.48 0.14 3.47
C LYS A 201 10.94 0.15 3.51
N TRP A 202 10.33 0.21 4.68
CA TRP A 202 8.88 0.38 4.78
C TRP A 202 8.46 1.76 4.28
N ASN A 203 7.43 1.78 3.45
CA ASN A 203 6.86 2.96 2.81
C ASN A 203 5.35 3.02 3.11
N ASP A 204 4.84 4.23 3.32
CA ASP A 204 3.41 4.51 3.33
C ASP A 204 3.01 5.02 1.93
N LEU A 205 2.32 4.18 1.17
CA LEU A 205 1.79 4.51 -0.14
C LEU A 205 0.39 5.14 0.00
N LEU A 206 0.21 6.35 -0.52
CA LEU A 206 -1.05 7.08 -0.52
C LEU A 206 -1.57 7.25 -1.96
N LEU A 207 -2.81 6.81 -2.21
CA LEU A 207 -3.54 7.06 -3.45
C LEU A 207 -4.75 7.98 -3.16
N PRO A 208 -4.73 9.26 -3.59
CA PRO A 208 -5.90 10.13 -3.55
C PRO A 208 -6.84 9.78 -4.72
N LEU A 209 -7.74 8.81 -4.51
CA LEU A 209 -8.53 8.19 -5.57
C LEU A 209 -9.37 9.18 -6.38
N ASP A 210 -9.96 10.19 -5.72
CA ASP A 210 -10.76 11.23 -6.37
C ASP A 210 -9.94 12.12 -7.33
N SER A 211 -8.64 12.29 -7.07
CA SER A 211 -7.75 13.05 -7.96
C SER A 211 -7.14 12.21 -9.08
N LEU A 212 -7.25 10.88 -9.01
CA LEU A 212 -6.63 9.96 -9.98
C LEU A 212 -7.57 9.57 -11.12
N ILE A 213 -8.88 9.77 -10.95
CA ILE A 213 -9.87 9.49 -11.99
C ILE A 213 -10.34 10.80 -12.65
N PRO A 214 -10.72 10.77 -13.93
CA PRO A 214 -11.17 11.97 -14.65
C PRO A 214 -12.59 12.41 -14.28
N THR A 215 -13.33 11.57 -13.58
CA THR A 215 -14.70 11.79 -13.11
C THR A 215 -14.73 11.91 -11.58
N GLN A 216 -15.90 12.12 -10.98
CA GLN A 216 -16.00 12.24 -9.53
C GLN A 216 -16.04 10.87 -8.86
N TYR A 217 -15.19 10.64 -7.85
CA TYR A 217 -15.16 9.38 -7.13
C TYR A 217 -16.45 9.14 -6.35
N HIS A 218 -16.92 7.89 -6.36
CA HIS A 218 -18.08 7.45 -5.59
C HIS A 218 -17.69 6.41 -4.55
N SER A 219 -17.09 5.30 -4.98
CA SER A 219 -16.70 4.22 -4.07
C SER A 219 -15.52 3.39 -4.59
N THR A 220 -14.78 2.80 -3.67
CA THR A 220 -13.88 1.69 -3.97
C THR A 220 -14.66 0.38 -3.95
N GLU A 221 -14.52 -0.41 -5.01
CA GLU A 221 -15.18 -1.69 -5.21
C GLU A 221 -14.27 -2.86 -4.81
N PHE A 222 -12.98 -2.80 -5.12
CA PHE A 222 -12.01 -3.80 -4.70
C PHE A 222 -10.57 -3.28 -4.70
N ILE A 223 -9.72 -3.98 -3.97
CA ILE A 223 -8.27 -3.75 -3.91
C ILE A 223 -7.58 -5.08 -4.19
N GLN A 224 -6.60 -5.07 -5.07
CA GLN A 224 -5.81 -6.24 -5.42
C GLN A 224 -4.32 -5.89 -5.37
N VAL A 225 -3.61 -6.53 -4.46
CA VAL A 225 -2.18 -6.30 -4.20
C VAL A 225 -1.41 -7.47 -4.80
N HIS A 226 -0.57 -7.19 -5.79
CA HIS A 226 0.24 -8.20 -6.45
C HIS A 226 1.60 -8.38 -5.78
N ALA A 227 2.25 -9.51 -6.04
CA ALA A 227 3.66 -9.70 -5.78
C ALA A 227 4.50 -8.63 -6.52
N SER A 228 5.75 -8.33 -6.14
CA SER A 228 6.47 -8.84 -4.97
C SER A 228 6.62 -7.76 -3.89
N VAL A 229 5.97 -7.96 -2.75
CA VAL A 229 5.87 -6.95 -1.68
C VAL A 229 5.65 -7.60 -0.31
N ARG A 230 6.05 -6.92 0.75
CA ARG A 230 5.53 -7.15 2.11
C ARG A 230 4.48 -6.09 2.43
N LEU A 231 3.33 -6.50 2.96
CA LEU A 231 2.19 -5.66 3.28
C LEU A 231 1.87 -5.76 4.77
N ARG A 232 1.67 -4.62 5.44
CA ARG A 232 1.29 -4.57 6.85
C ARG A 232 -0.16 -4.14 7.05
N ARG A 233 -0.61 -3.11 6.35
CA ARG A 233 -1.98 -2.56 6.49
C ARG A 233 -2.49 -1.98 5.19
N ILE A 234 -3.82 -2.04 5.03
CA ILE A 234 -4.59 -1.28 4.03
C ILE A 234 -5.70 -0.57 4.78
N TYR A 235 -5.79 0.75 4.62
CA TYR A 235 -6.81 1.55 5.27
C TYR A 235 -7.19 2.77 4.43
N PHE A 236 -8.33 3.36 4.75
CA PHE A 236 -8.81 4.57 4.12
C PHE A 236 -8.92 5.72 5.11
N THR A 237 -8.73 6.95 4.65
CA THR A 237 -9.01 8.16 5.42
C THR A 237 -9.83 9.16 4.61
N ALA A 238 -10.48 10.09 5.32
CA ALA A 238 -11.26 11.17 4.72
C ALA A 238 -10.38 12.33 4.23
N ASP A 239 -9.20 12.55 4.85
CA ASP A 239 -8.39 13.76 4.69
C ASP A 239 -6.97 13.49 4.18
N GLY A 240 -6.64 12.24 3.88
CA GLY A 240 -5.30 11.85 3.42
C GLY A 240 -4.22 11.86 4.50
N LYS A 241 -4.55 12.18 5.76
CA LYS A 241 -3.59 12.11 6.87
C LYS A 241 -3.41 10.68 7.34
N HIS A 242 -2.23 10.36 7.87
CA HIS A 242 -1.97 9.05 8.44
C HIS A 242 -2.76 8.84 9.73
N ALA A 243 -3.17 7.59 9.98
CA ALA A 243 -3.83 7.19 11.22
C ALA A 243 -2.99 7.48 12.49
N SER A 244 -1.65 7.56 12.37
CA SER A 244 -0.74 7.89 13.47
C SER A 244 -0.49 9.39 13.65
N SER A 245 -1.01 10.24 12.76
CA SER A 245 -0.95 11.69 12.88
C SER A 245 -2.05 12.20 13.82
N HIS A 246 -2.02 11.79 15.07
CA HIS A 246 -2.72 12.55 16.10
C HIS A 246 -2.02 13.90 16.20
N SER A 247 -2.67 14.93 15.67
CA SER A 247 -2.36 16.30 16.03
C SER A 247 -2.55 16.41 17.54
N ASN A 248 -1.45 16.62 18.28
CA ASN A 248 -1.53 17.20 19.62
C ASN A 248 -2.06 18.64 19.45
N THR A 249 -3.36 18.76 19.22
CA THR A 249 -4.06 20.03 19.35
C THR A 249 -4.54 20.06 20.79
N THR A 250 -3.65 20.45 21.69
CA THR A 250 -4.06 20.95 22.99
C THR A 250 -4.97 22.13 22.72
N GLN A 251 -6.26 21.96 22.97
CA GLN A 251 -7.18 23.07 23.17
C GLN A 251 -6.69 23.81 24.41
N ASP A 252 -5.94 24.89 24.21
CA ASP A 252 -5.94 26.00 25.15
C ASP A 252 -6.41 27.24 24.39
N GLY A 253 -7.66 27.60 24.68
CA GLY A 253 -8.18 28.90 24.33
C GLY A 253 -7.55 29.96 25.21
N SER A 254 -6.90 30.93 24.60
CA SER A 254 -6.85 32.28 25.14
C SER A 254 -6.64 33.26 24.01
N ASP A 255 -7.70 34.02 23.73
CA ASP A 255 -7.67 35.26 22.99
C ASP A 255 -6.57 36.19 23.53
N LEU A 256 -5.73 36.71 22.63
CA LEU A 256 -5.22 38.07 22.80
C LEU A 256 -4.91 38.71 21.44
N ASN A 257 -5.58 39.83 21.25
CA ASN A 257 -5.74 40.58 20.03
C ASN A 257 -4.54 41.53 19.82
N SER A 258 -4.19 41.74 18.54
CA SER A 258 -3.69 43.00 17.94
C SER A 258 -2.38 43.67 18.43
N LYS A 259 -1.37 43.78 17.55
CA LYS A 259 -0.92 45.06 16.91
C LYS A 259 0.43 44.95 16.15
N GLN A 260 0.36 45.31 14.87
CA GLN A 260 1.23 46.22 14.09
C GLN A 260 2.76 46.33 14.33
N PHE A 261 3.48 46.06 13.22
CA PHE A 261 4.45 46.93 12.50
C PHE A 261 5.85 47.28 13.07
N HIS A 262 6.79 47.33 12.11
CA HIS A 262 8.11 47.99 12.04
C HIS A 262 9.38 47.21 12.39
N THR A 263 10.16 46.92 11.35
CA THR A 263 11.64 46.89 11.34
C THR A 263 12.19 48.28 11.72
N PRO A 264 13.36 48.37 12.35
CA PRO A 264 14.48 49.01 11.65
C PRO A 264 15.86 48.37 11.89
N GLU A 265 16.76 48.71 10.97
CA GLU A 265 18.19 48.42 10.95
C GLU A 265 18.99 49.07 12.10
N GLY A 266 20.17 48.48 12.36
CA GLY A 266 21.39 49.22 12.65
C GLY A 266 21.85 49.23 14.11
N THR A 267 23.05 48.71 14.39
CA THR A 267 24.23 49.51 14.81
C THR A 267 25.47 48.62 15.01
N GLN A 268 26.59 49.11 14.51
CA GLN A 268 27.95 48.56 14.50
C GLN A 268 28.69 48.72 15.84
N SER A 269 29.75 47.92 16.05
CA SER A 269 31.03 48.31 16.72
C SER A 269 32.08 47.22 16.41
N VAL A 270 33.01 47.39 15.46
CA VAL A 270 34.31 48.13 15.47
C VAL A 270 35.43 47.45 16.29
N SER A 271 36.26 46.68 15.57
CA SER A 271 37.72 46.87 15.29
C SER A 271 38.82 46.67 16.35
N ALA A 272 39.81 45.82 16.00
CA ALA A 272 41.27 46.08 16.01
C ALA A 272 41.99 44.97 15.17
N ARG A 273 42.60 45.17 13.99
CA ARG A 273 43.93 45.78 13.63
C ARG A 273 45.12 45.11 14.35
N THR A 274 46.27 44.72 13.77
CA THR A 274 46.88 44.82 12.42
C THR A 274 48.17 43.94 12.35
N GLN A 275 48.59 43.57 11.12
CA GLN A 275 50.00 43.42 10.63
C GLN A 275 50.89 42.31 11.22
N GLN A 276 51.86 41.66 10.54
CA GLN A 276 52.59 41.84 9.27
C GLN A 276 53.44 40.56 9.05
N GLY A 277 53.87 40.24 7.83
CA GLY A 277 55.06 39.39 7.63
C GLY A 277 55.13 38.60 6.33
N PHE A 278 55.90 39.12 5.38
CA PHE A 278 56.21 38.58 4.04
C PHE A 278 57.48 37.69 4.06
N LYS A 279 57.76 37.04 2.90
CA LYS A 279 59.00 36.35 2.42
C LYS A 279 59.08 34.84 2.71
N VAL A 280 59.44 33.96 1.77
CA VAL A 280 59.90 34.02 0.35
C VAL A 280 59.15 32.96 -0.43
#